data_AF-A0A7S4QED3-F1
#
_entry.id   AF-A0A7S4QED3-F1
#
_cell.length_a   1.000
_cell.length_b   1.000
_cell.length_c   1.000
_cell.angle_alpha   90.00
_cell.angle_beta   90.00
_cell.angle_gamma   90.00
#
_symmetry.space_group_name_H-M   'P 1'
#
loop_
_entity.id
_entity.type
_entity.pdbx_description
1 polymer ?
#
loop_
_entity_poly.entity_id
_entity_poly.type
_entity_poly.pdbx_seq_one_letter_code
_entity_poly.pdbx_strand_id
1 'polypeptide(L)'
;MPSLKVIRDKRVHFSPQISVIMIGRYEEMMADYERSVFWYTDRDKTRMRHSVQKTIKMMQNNNNTNNRCIRGLENLASPELFEQVKINKDCVYFGVLREQQRQRMLGIHDVEEMRKVSSVASKWARKKALELGAIDKLNAQKGK
;
A
#
# COMPACT_ATOMS: atom_id res chain seq x y z
N MET A 1 26.25 23.37 -44.85
CA MET A 1 25.87 23.32 -43.42
C MET A 1 24.35 23.37 -43.32
N PRO A 2 23.69 22.35 -42.75
CA PRO A 2 22.23 22.34 -42.68
C PRO A 2 21.74 23.22 -41.51
N SER A 3 20.83 24.14 -41.81
CA SER A 3 20.21 25.07 -40.85
C SER A 3 19.32 24.34 -39.85
N LEU A 4 19.57 24.55 -38.57
CA LEU A 4 18.71 24.11 -37.47
C LEU A 4 17.34 24.80 -37.54
N LYS A 5 16.27 24.04 -37.81
CA LYS A 5 14.89 24.51 -37.65
C LYS A 5 14.52 24.44 -36.17
N VAL A 6 14.34 25.61 -35.55
CA VAL A 6 13.82 25.76 -34.19
C VAL A 6 12.38 25.23 -34.15
N ILE A 7 12.17 24.11 -33.45
CA ILE A 7 10.84 23.55 -33.20
C ILE A 7 10.17 24.44 -32.15
N ARG A 8 9.06 25.08 -32.55
CA ARG A 8 8.28 25.99 -31.71
C ARG A 8 7.82 25.32 -30.41
N ASP A 9 7.94 26.07 -29.32
CA ASP A 9 7.43 25.82 -27.99
C ASP A 9 6.02 25.22 -28.01
N LYS A 10 5.89 23.94 -27.66
CA LYS A 10 4.59 23.33 -27.34
C LYS A 10 4.20 23.74 -25.93
N ARG A 11 3.51 24.87 -25.79
CA ARG A 11 2.88 25.25 -24.52
C ARG A 11 1.75 24.28 -24.21
N VAL A 12 1.91 23.50 -23.15
CA VAL A 12 0.85 22.64 -22.60
C VAL A 12 -0.18 23.55 -21.93
N HIS A 13 -1.44 23.48 -22.37
CA HIS A 13 -2.56 24.14 -21.71
C HIS A 13 -3.32 23.08 -20.91
N PHE A 14 -3.32 23.23 -19.59
CA PHE A 14 -4.19 22.43 -18.73
C PHE A 14 -5.55 23.12 -18.68
N SER A 15 -6.61 22.39 -19.04
CA SER A 15 -7.98 22.87 -18.89
C SER A 15 -8.28 23.12 -17.41
N PRO A 16 -8.72 24.32 -17.01
CA PRO A 16 -9.09 24.60 -15.63
C PRO A 16 -10.56 24.23 -15.44
N GLN A 17 -10.86 22.98 -15.14
CA GLN A 17 -12.22 22.58 -14.74
C GLN A 17 -12.21 21.26 -13.95
N ILE A 18 -11.64 21.31 -12.74
CA ILE A 18 -12.07 20.41 -11.67
C ILE A 18 -12.85 21.28 -10.69
N SER A 19 -14.18 21.30 -10.86
CA SER A 19 -15.06 21.78 -9.80
C SER A 19 -15.06 20.69 -8.71
N VAL A 20 -14.40 20.97 -7.60
CA VAL A 20 -14.54 20.13 -6.40
C VAL A 20 -15.96 20.33 -5.90
N ILE A 21 -16.84 19.38 -6.19
CA ILE A 21 -18.17 19.35 -5.59
C ILE A 21 -17.95 19.05 -4.11
N MET A 22 -18.21 20.03 -3.26
CA MET A 22 -18.31 19.83 -1.81
C MET A 22 -19.59 19.03 -1.56
N ILE A 23 -19.51 17.72 -1.74
CA ILE A 23 -20.48 16.80 -1.17
C ILE A 23 -20.41 17.06 0.33
N GLY A 24 -21.56 17.32 0.97
CA GLY A 24 -21.63 17.57 2.42
C GLY A 24 -20.93 16.47 3.22
N ARG A 25 -20.85 16.62 4.56
CA ARG A 25 -20.26 15.56 5.38
C ARG A 25 -20.92 14.24 5.01
N TYR A 26 -20.13 13.26 4.58
CA TYR A 26 -20.61 11.99 4.04
C TYR A 26 -21.65 11.31 4.97
N GLU A 27 -21.53 11.55 6.28
CA GLU A 27 -22.46 11.10 7.32
C GLU A 27 -23.90 11.65 7.19
N GLU A 28 -24.06 12.84 6.62
CA GLU A 28 -25.35 13.53 6.44
C GLU A 28 -26.09 13.07 5.17
N MET A 29 -25.37 12.52 4.19
CA MET A 29 -25.93 12.10 2.89
C MET A 29 -26.16 10.58 2.76
N MET A 30 -25.75 9.80 3.75
CA MET A 30 -25.97 8.34 3.78
C MET A 30 -27.40 7.99 4.17
N ALA A 31 -28.03 7.10 3.41
CA ALA A 31 -29.31 6.52 3.80
C ALA A 31 -29.15 5.62 5.04
N ASP A 32 -30.19 5.46 5.85
CA ASP A 32 -30.10 4.72 7.12
C ASP A 32 -29.64 3.25 6.96
N TYR A 33 -29.86 2.64 5.78
CA TYR A 33 -29.31 1.31 5.47
C TYR A 33 -27.78 1.33 5.32
N GLU A 34 -27.18 2.38 4.79
CA GLU A 34 -25.72 2.50 4.63
C GLU A 34 -25.06 2.79 5.97
N ARG A 35 -25.76 3.49 6.88
CA ARG A 35 -25.33 3.62 8.29
C ARG A 35 -25.31 2.26 9.00
N SER A 36 -26.23 1.37 8.67
CA SER A 36 -26.26 0.01 9.24
C SER A 36 -25.08 -0.88 8.76
N VAL A 37 -24.37 -0.47 7.70
CA VAL A 37 -23.16 -1.13 7.20
C VAL A 37 -21.91 -0.76 7.99
N PHE A 38 -21.97 0.20 8.94
CA PHE A 38 -20.82 0.46 9.80
C PHE A 38 -20.59 -0.67 10.79
N TRP A 39 -19.64 -1.55 10.45
CA TRP A 39 -19.17 -2.68 11.25
C TRP A 39 -18.63 -2.28 12.64
N TYR A 40 -18.35 -0.99 12.87
CA TYR A 40 -17.74 -0.48 14.10
C TYR A 40 -18.43 0.79 14.60
N THR A 41 -18.82 0.76 15.87
CA THR A 41 -19.33 1.94 16.57
C THR A 41 -18.20 2.92 16.91
N ASP A 42 -18.52 4.17 17.24
CA ASP A 42 -17.49 5.13 17.70
C ASP A 42 -16.79 4.68 19.00
N ARG A 43 -17.50 3.90 19.82
CA ARG A 43 -16.91 3.24 20.99
C ARG A 43 -15.87 2.20 20.56
N ASP A 44 -16.14 1.40 19.53
CA ASP A 44 -15.19 0.44 18.98
C ASP A 44 -13.97 1.15 18.38
N LYS A 45 -14.19 2.24 17.62
CA LYS A 45 -13.10 3.06 17.09
C LYS A 45 -12.19 3.59 18.21
N THR A 46 -12.77 4.08 19.29
CA THR A 46 -12.03 4.59 20.46
C THR A 46 -11.25 3.47 21.14
N ARG A 47 -11.87 2.30 21.32
CA ARG A 47 -11.23 1.12 21.91
C ARG A 47 -10.07 0.61 21.04
N MET A 48 -10.26 0.56 19.73
CA MET A 48 -9.21 0.19 18.77
C MET A 48 -8.05 1.19 18.84
N ARG A 49 -8.33 2.50 18.86
CA ARG A 49 -7.30 3.54 18.99
C ARG A 49 -6.47 3.38 20.26
N HIS A 50 -7.11 3.16 21.41
CA HIS A 50 -6.38 2.91 22.67
C HIS A 50 -5.56 1.61 22.65
N SER A 51 -6.09 0.54 22.05
CA SER A 51 -5.35 -0.72 21.89
C SER A 51 -4.10 -0.55 21.02
N VAL A 52 -4.22 0.22 19.93
CA VAL A 52 -3.09 0.58 19.04
C VAL A 52 -2.07 1.43 19.79
N GLN A 53 -2.49 2.49 20.49
CA GLN A 53 -1.59 3.35 21.27
C GLN A 53 -0.83 2.58 22.35
N LYS A 54 -1.50 1.66 23.07
CA LYS A 54 -0.84 0.79 24.06
C LYS A 54 0.19 -0.12 23.40
N THR A 55 -0.15 -0.69 22.24
CA THR A 55 0.76 -1.54 21.47
C THR A 55 2.01 -0.77 21.01
N ILE A 56 1.83 0.44 20.48
CA ILE A 56 2.93 1.32 20.04
C ILE A 56 3.85 1.66 21.22
N LYS A 57 3.31 2.12 22.35
CA LYS A 57 4.11 2.42 23.54
C LYS A 57 4.93 1.22 24.02
N MET A 58 4.34 0.02 23.95
CA MET A 58 5.05 -1.20 24.32
C MET A 58 6.14 -1.58 23.32
N MET A 59 5.95 -1.31 22.02
CA MET A 59 6.97 -1.51 20.98
C MET A 59 8.13 -0.52 21.13
N GLN A 60 7.85 0.72 21.50
CA GLN A 60 8.87 1.76 21.74
C GLN A 60 9.69 1.47 23.01
N ASN A 61 9.07 0.89 24.04
CA ASN A 61 9.72 0.67 25.34
C ASN A 61 10.43 -0.70 25.47
N ASN A 62 10.07 -1.69 24.67
CA ASN A 62 10.69 -3.03 24.69
C ASN A 62 11.14 -3.41 23.28
N ASN A 63 12.45 -3.66 23.09
CA ASN A 63 13.03 -4.20 21.85
C ASN A 63 12.49 -5.60 21.45
N ASN A 64 11.56 -6.17 22.21
CA ASN A 64 11.06 -7.53 22.00
C ASN A 64 9.69 -7.49 21.32
N THR A 65 9.70 -7.26 20.00
CA THR A 65 8.52 -7.33 19.12
C THR A 65 8.12 -8.77 18.76
N ASN A 66 8.86 -9.77 19.25
CA ASN A 66 8.82 -11.17 18.79
C ASN A 66 7.45 -11.86 18.83
N ASN A 67 6.48 -11.36 19.60
CA ASN A 67 5.12 -11.92 19.68
C ASN A 67 4.01 -10.95 19.24
N ARG A 68 4.34 -9.86 18.53
CA ARG A 68 3.35 -8.85 18.13
C ARG A 68 3.36 -8.58 16.65
N CYS A 69 2.15 -8.39 16.09
CA CYS A 69 2.01 -7.92 14.73
C CYS A 69 2.46 -6.46 14.67
N ILE A 70 3.58 -6.21 14.01
CA ILE A 70 4.16 -4.88 13.78
C ILE A 70 3.61 -4.25 12.49
N ARG A 71 2.91 -5.04 11.66
CA ARG A 71 2.48 -4.62 10.34
C ARG A 71 1.43 -3.52 10.40
N GLY A 72 1.64 -2.46 9.64
CA GLY A 72 0.80 -1.26 9.63
C GLY A 72 1.06 -0.27 10.76
N LEU A 73 1.99 -0.58 11.67
CA LEU A 73 2.40 0.29 12.78
C LEU A 73 3.88 0.68 12.67
N GLU A 74 4.56 0.34 11.58
CA GLU A 74 6.01 0.47 11.45
C GLU A 74 6.47 1.93 11.52
N ASN A 75 5.66 2.84 10.96
CA ASN A 75 5.86 4.29 11.03
C ASN A 75 5.72 4.87 12.45
N LEU A 76 5.03 4.17 13.35
CA LEU A 76 4.81 4.60 14.73
C LEU A 76 5.72 3.85 15.71
N ALA A 77 6.26 2.69 15.31
CA ALA A 77 7.10 1.83 16.13
C ALA A 77 8.53 2.36 16.25
N SER A 78 9.24 2.59 15.14
CA SER A 78 10.56 3.24 15.14
C SER A 78 10.91 3.85 13.76
N PRO A 79 11.75 4.90 13.72
CA PRO A 79 12.24 5.47 12.46
C PRO A 79 13.00 4.47 11.59
N GLU A 80 13.79 3.58 12.19
CA GLU A 80 14.59 2.59 11.48
C GLU A 80 13.70 1.54 10.80
N LEU A 81 12.66 1.06 11.50
CA LEU A 81 11.71 0.11 10.94
C LEU A 81 10.90 0.74 9.80
N PHE A 82 10.50 2.00 9.96
CA PHE A 82 9.83 2.76 8.91
C PHE A 82 10.70 2.86 7.65
N GLU A 83 11.97 3.26 7.80
CA GLU A 83 12.86 3.42 6.66
C GLU A 83 13.15 2.07 5.99
N GLN A 84 13.29 0.98 6.74
CA GLN A 84 13.43 -0.35 6.17
C GLN A 84 12.18 -0.77 5.37
N VAL A 85 10.98 -0.50 5.86
CA VAL A 85 9.74 -0.78 5.12
C VAL A 85 9.65 0.05 3.85
N LYS A 86 10.07 1.31 3.91
CA LYS A 86 10.14 2.20 2.74
C LYS A 86 11.12 1.68 1.70
N ILE A 87 12.35 1.32 2.10
CA ILE A 87 13.35 0.69 1.23
C ILE A 87 12.78 -0.57 0.58
N ASN A 88 12.13 -1.44 1.37
CA ASN A 88 11.55 -2.67 0.84
C ASN A 88 10.45 -2.38 -0.21
N LYS A 89 9.61 -1.38 0.01
CA LYS A 89 8.60 -0.93 -0.97
C LYS A 89 9.27 -0.41 -2.23
N ASP A 90 10.28 0.44 -2.08
CA ASP A 90 11.02 1.01 -3.20
C ASP A 90 11.70 -0.09 -4.03
N CYS A 91 12.32 -1.08 -3.39
CA CYS A 91 12.89 -2.24 -4.07
C CYS A 91 11.85 -3.00 -4.92
N VAL A 92 10.62 -3.16 -4.42
CA VAL A 92 9.53 -3.79 -5.18
C VAL A 92 9.15 -2.93 -6.38
N TYR A 93 8.97 -1.62 -6.20
CA TYR A 93 8.67 -0.71 -7.30
C TYR A 93 9.76 -0.72 -8.36
N PHE A 94 11.03 -0.62 -7.96
CA PHE A 94 12.17 -0.70 -8.87
C PHE A 94 12.24 -2.04 -9.59
N GLY A 95 11.93 -3.15 -8.91
CA GLY A 95 11.85 -4.47 -9.52
C GLY A 95 10.82 -4.52 -10.65
N VAL A 96 9.62 -3.98 -10.41
CA VAL A 96 8.54 -3.89 -11.42
C VAL A 96 8.95 -2.99 -12.59
N LEU A 97 9.47 -1.79 -12.32
CA LEU A 97 9.87 -0.86 -13.37
C LEU A 97 11.02 -1.41 -14.22
N ARG A 98 11.98 -2.08 -13.60
CA ARG A 98 13.09 -2.73 -14.30
C ARG A 98 12.60 -3.84 -15.22
N GLU A 99 11.64 -4.65 -14.77
CA GLU A 99 11.04 -5.70 -15.59
C GLU A 99 10.23 -5.11 -16.76
N GLN A 100 9.45 -4.06 -16.51
CA GLN A 100 8.75 -3.34 -17.59
C GLN A 100 9.73 -2.75 -18.61
N GLN A 101 10.86 -2.18 -18.15
CA GLN A 101 11.89 -1.67 -19.04
C GLN A 101 12.54 -2.79 -19.86
N ARG A 102 12.84 -3.93 -19.25
CA ARG A 102 13.35 -5.13 -19.95
C ARG A 102 12.38 -5.59 -21.04
N GLN A 103 11.08 -5.65 -20.73
CA GLN A 103 10.04 -6.03 -21.68
C GLN A 103 9.99 -5.06 -22.88
N ARG A 104 10.08 -3.74 -22.63
CA ARG A 104 10.15 -2.74 -23.70
C ARG A 104 11.38 -2.92 -24.59
N MET A 105 12.56 -3.14 -24.00
CA MET A 105 13.80 -3.32 -24.75
C MET A 105 13.79 -4.59 -25.62
N LEU A 106 13.11 -5.64 -25.17
CA LEU A 106 13.00 -6.91 -25.90
C LEU A 106 11.79 -6.97 -26.85
N GLY A 107 11.00 -5.90 -26.95
CA GLY A 107 9.77 -5.88 -27.75
C GLY A 107 8.71 -6.86 -27.25
N ILE A 108 8.76 -7.27 -25.98
CA ILE A 108 7.78 -8.16 -25.38
C ILE A 108 6.53 -7.32 -25.10
N HIS A 109 5.57 -7.39 -26.00
CA HIS A 109 4.29 -6.67 -25.91
C HIS A 109 3.10 -7.63 -25.85
N ASP A 110 3.35 -8.94 -25.91
CA ASP A 110 2.30 -9.95 -25.83
C ASP A 110 1.74 -10.03 -24.40
N VAL A 111 0.52 -9.51 -24.26
CA VAL A 111 -0.23 -9.47 -23.01
C VAL A 111 -0.49 -10.87 -22.45
N GLU A 112 -0.67 -11.88 -23.30
CA GLU A 112 -0.96 -13.24 -22.83
C GLU A 112 0.28 -13.96 -22.32
N GLU A 113 1.44 -13.76 -22.93
CA GLU A 113 2.72 -14.24 -22.37
C GLU A 113 3.03 -13.55 -21.03
N MET A 114 2.85 -12.23 -20.94
CA MET A 114 3.03 -11.51 -19.68
C MET A 114 2.09 -12.02 -18.58
N ARG A 115 0.83 -12.33 -18.92
CA ARG A 115 -0.13 -12.93 -18.00
C ARG A 115 0.31 -14.32 -17.54
N LYS A 116 0.81 -15.18 -18.43
CA LYS A 116 1.31 -16.52 -18.05
C LYS A 116 2.46 -16.40 -17.06
N VAL A 117 3.47 -15.58 -17.35
CA VAL A 117 4.62 -15.35 -16.46
C VAL A 117 4.17 -14.76 -15.13
N SER A 118 3.30 -13.73 -15.17
CA SER A 118 2.73 -13.11 -13.98
C SER A 118 1.96 -14.13 -13.13
N SER A 119 1.13 -14.98 -13.73
CA SER A 119 0.36 -16.00 -13.01
C SER A 119 1.24 -16.99 -12.24
N VAL A 120 2.38 -17.38 -12.83
CA VAL A 120 3.34 -18.29 -12.19
C VAL A 120 4.05 -17.57 -11.04
N ALA A 121 4.50 -16.33 -11.23
CA ALA A 121 5.09 -15.52 -10.17
C ALA A 121 4.10 -15.24 -9.03
N SER A 122 2.83 -14.98 -9.36
CA SER A 122 1.74 -14.78 -8.42
C SER A 122 1.43 -16.04 -7.60
N LYS A 123 1.67 -17.25 -8.11
CA LYS A 123 1.54 -18.48 -7.30
C LYS A 123 2.56 -18.50 -6.16
N TRP A 124 3.80 -18.11 -6.42
CA TRP A 124 4.82 -18.01 -5.37
C TRP A 124 4.46 -16.92 -4.35
N ALA A 125 4.06 -15.73 -4.83
CA ALA A 125 3.64 -14.63 -3.95
C ALA A 125 2.43 -15.03 -3.08
N ARG A 126 1.44 -15.71 -3.67
CA ARG A 126 0.27 -16.26 -2.96
C ARG A 126 0.69 -17.29 -1.91
N LYS A 127 1.57 -18.23 -2.25
CA LYS A 127 2.10 -19.22 -1.29
C LYS A 127 2.79 -18.51 -0.12
N LYS A 128 3.64 -17.52 -0.41
CA LYS A 128 4.36 -16.77 0.62
C LYS A 128 3.41 -15.96 1.51
N ALA A 129 2.38 -15.34 0.93
CA ALA A 129 1.35 -14.64 1.68
C ALA A 129 0.59 -15.59 2.64
N LEU A 130 0.26 -16.81 2.18
CA LEU A 130 -0.36 -17.83 3.02
C LEU A 130 0.55 -18.29 4.17
N GLU A 131 1.84 -18.54 3.89
CA GLU A 131 2.82 -18.89 4.92
C GLU A 131 2.96 -17.78 5.97
N LEU A 132 3.04 -16.51 5.54
CA LEU A 132 3.10 -15.36 6.44
C LEU A 132 1.82 -15.26 7.29
N GLY A 133 0.64 -15.45 6.70
CA GLY A 133 -0.62 -15.45 7.43
C GLY A 133 -0.71 -16.59 8.47
N ALA A 134 -0.13 -17.76 8.18
CA ALA A 134 -0.06 -18.85 9.15
C ALA A 134 0.85 -18.52 10.33
N ILE A 135 2.00 -17.88 10.08
CA ILE A 135 2.91 -17.39 11.13
C ILE A 135 2.21 -16.33 11.98
N ASP A 136 1.53 -15.37 11.35
CA ASP A 136 0.80 -14.30 12.05
C ASP A 136 -0.30 -14.88 12.95
N LYS A 137 -1.03 -15.91 12.47
CA LYS A 137 -2.04 -16.64 13.26
C LYS A 137 -1.42 -17.31 14.49
N LEU A 138 -0.27 -17.96 14.36
CA LEU A 138 0.43 -18.61 15.47
C LEU A 138 0.92 -17.59 16.51
N ASN A 139 1.49 -16.47 16.06
CA ASN A 139 1.96 -15.40 16.94
C ASN A 139 0.80 -14.77 17.72
N ALA A 140 -0.34 -14.56 17.07
CA ALA A 140 -1.55 -14.06 17.72
C ALA A 140 -2.10 -15.02 18.79
N GLN A 141 -1.92 -16.34 18.63
CA GLN A 141 -2.33 -17.35 19.62
C GLN A 141 -1.38 -17.41 20.82
N LYS A 142 -0.07 -17.23 20.61
CA LYS A 142 0.96 -17.23 21.68
C LYS A 142 0.99 -15.94 22.51
N GLY A 143 0.41 -14.85 22.00
CA GLY A 143 0.33 -13.56 22.69
C GLY A 143 -0.88 -13.38 23.61
N LYS A 144 -1.73 -14.41 23.76
CA LYS A 144 -2.81 -14.49 24.75
C LYS A 144 -2.33 -15.24 25.97
#